data_AF-A0A7X4JJR4-F1
#
_entry.id   AF-A0A7X4JJR4-F1
#
_cell.length_a   1.000
_cell.length_b   1.000
_cell.length_c   1.000
_cell.angle_alpha   90.00
_cell.angle_beta   90.00
_cell.angle_gamma   90.00
#
_symmetry.space_group_name_H-M   'P 1'
#
loop_
_entity.id
_entity.type
_entity.pdbx_description
1 polymer ?
#
loop_
_entity_poly.entity_id
_entity_poly.type
_entity_poly.pdbx_seq_one_letter_code
_entity_poly.pdbx_strand_id
1 'polypeptide(L)'
;MANQSHIAMFAPALSQPARETLNYSGLVEAVRNGEAQELLWDPDLRKVRVTLPDGRRSVVDVFSENPVLIQEAAAAGVPLTIQDSSQQRALMGLMVNLLLVVLILVGLGFLLRRSAKAANRALGFGRSKPRLRAENDIKICFEDVAGINEAKDELQEVVAFLKQPDRFTSIGARIPRG
;
A
#
# COMPACT_ATOMS: atom_id res chain seq x y z
N MET A 1 1.05 10.31 -44.16
CA MET A 1 0.43 9.42 -43.14
C MET A 1 1.53 8.53 -42.59
N ALA A 2 1.98 8.81 -41.37
CA ALA A 2 3.07 8.10 -40.71
C ALA A 2 2.50 6.92 -39.91
N ASN A 3 3.03 5.72 -40.12
CA ASN A 3 2.68 4.53 -39.35
C ASN A 3 3.88 4.19 -38.46
N GLN A 4 3.77 4.41 -37.15
CA GLN A 4 4.81 4.11 -36.17
C GLN A 4 4.60 2.72 -35.58
N SER A 5 5.54 1.84 -35.90
CA SER A 5 5.67 0.48 -35.39
C SER A 5 6.13 0.51 -33.93
N HIS A 6 5.22 0.23 -32.99
CA HIS A 6 5.62 -0.06 -31.61
C HIS A 6 6.05 -1.54 -31.51
N ILE A 7 7.36 -1.74 -31.45
CA ILE A 7 8.00 -3.00 -31.08
C ILE A 7 7.79 -3.20 -29.59
N ALA A 8 6.84 -4.05 -29.20
CA ALA A 8 6.76 -4.57 -27.85
C ALA A 8 7.87 -5.62 -27.67
N MET A 9 8.90 -5.27 -26.91
CA MET A 9 9.92 -6.22 -26.44
C MET A 9 9.23 -7.30 -25.61
N PHE A 10 9.15 -8.52 -26.16
CA PHE A 10 8.90 -9.72 -25.36
C PHE A 10 10.15 -9.98 -24.52
N ALA A 11 10.03 -9.82 -23.20
CA ALA A 11 11.03 -10.31 -22.27
C ALA A 11 11.13 -11.85 -22.42
N PRO A 12 12.34 -12.43 -22.53
CA PRO A 12 12.49 -13.87 -22.56
C PRO A 12 12.05 -14.41 -21.20
N ALA A 13 10.98 -15.21 -21.20
CA ALA A 13 10.61 -16.02 -20.05
C ALA A 13 11.82 -16.88 -19.68
N LEU A 14 12.32 -16.69 -18.45
CA LEU A 14 13.37 -17.51 -17.86
C LEU A 14 13.01 -18.98 -18.09
N SER A 15 13.82 -19.65 -18.91
CA SER A 15 13.70 -21.07 -19.18
C SER A 15 13.87 -21.82 -17.86
N GLN A 16 12.75 -22.22 -17.25
CA GLN A 16 12.78 -23.21 -16.18
C GLN A 16 13.40 -24.47 -16.78
N PRO A 17 14.39 -25.09 -16.13
CA PRO A 17 14.92 -26.37 -16.61
C PRO A 17 13.74 -27.32 -16.73
N ALA A 18 13.60 -27.96 -17.88
CA ALA A 18 12.57 -28.95 -18.14
C ALA A 18 12.70 -30.04 -17.06
N ARG A 19 11.91 -29.90 -15.99
CA ARG A 19 11.59 -31.03 -15.12
C ARG A 19 10.88 -31.99 -16.06
N GLU A 20 11.48 -33.15 -16.30
CA GLU A 20 10.85 -34.23 -17.03
C GLU A 20 9.59 -34.61 -16.26
N THR A 21 8.48 -33.98 -16.60
CA THR A 21 7.20 -34.17 -15.92
C THR A 21 6.72 -35.54 -16.35
N LEU A 22 6.90 -36.53 -15.49
CA LEU A 22 6.36 -37.87 -15.66
C LEU A 22 4.87 -37.72 -15.98
N ASN A 23 4.44 -38.24 -17.13
CA ASN A 23 3.04 -38.22 -17.53
C ASN A 23 2.26 -39.35 -16.82
N TYR A 24 0.93 -39.34 -16.92
CA TYR A 24 0.09 -40.36 -16.29
C TYR A 24 0.50 -41.79 -16.68
N SER A 25 0.75 -42.02 -17.97
CA SER A 25 1.16 -43.34 -18.47
C SER A 25 2.50 -43.79 -17.89
N GLY A 26 3.48 -42.87 -17.82
CA GLY A 26 4.79 -43.12 -17.25
C GLY A 26 4.74 -43.34 -15.73
N LEU A 27 3.77 -42.73 -15.03
CA LEU A 27 3.51 -43.03 -13.63
C LEU A 27 3.04 -44.48 -13.46
N VAL A 28 2.03 -44.89 -14.23
CA VAL A 28 1.50 -46.26 -14.15
C VAL A 28 2.58 -47.28 -14.48
N GLU A 29 3.40 -47.00 -15.49
CA GLU A 29 4.53 -47.86 -15.86
C GLU A 29 5.61 -47.92 -14.78
N ALA A 30 5.97 -46.79 -14.18
CA ALA A 30 6.92 -46.75 -13.07
C ALA A 30 6.43 -47.54 -11.85
N VAL A 31 5.13 -47.48 -11.54
CA VAL A 31 4.53 -48.29 -10.47
C VAL A 31 4.57 -49.77 -10.83
N ARG A 32 4.19 -50.14 -12.05
CA ARG A 32 4.19 -51.53 -12.54
C ARG A 32 5.60 -52.14 -12.51
N ASN A 33 6.61 -51.35 -12.82
CA ASN A 33 8.02 -51.79 -12.81
C ASN A 33 8.64 -51.80 -11.40
N GLY A 34 7.91 -51.39 -10.36
CA GLY A 34 8.41 -51.33 -8.98
C GLY A 34 9.38 -50.17 -8.72
N GLU A 35 9.39 -49.16 -9.58
CA GLU A 35 10.24 -47.97 -9.46
C GLU A 35 9.60 -46.89 -8.56
N ALA A 36 8.39 -47.11 -8.03
CA ALA A 36 7.75 -46.19 -7.11
C ALA A 36 7.88 -46.71 -5.66
N GLN A 37 8.51 -45.93 -4.77
CA GLN A 37 8.61 -46.27 -3.35
C GLN A 37 7.39 -45.81 -2.54
N GLU A 38 6.84 -44.64 -2.88
CA GLU A 38 5.74 -44.03 -2.16
C GLU A 38 4.87 -43.22 -3.11
N LEU A 39 3.56 -43.36 -2.96
CA LEU A 39 2.55 -42.62 -3.71
C LEU A 39 1.73 -41.78 -2.72
N LEU A 40 1.86 -40.46 -2.80
CA LEU A 40 1.01 -39.53 -2.05
C LEU A 40 -0.06 -39.00 -2.98
N TRP A 41 -1.30 -39.42 -2.78
CA TRP A 41 -2.43 -38.99 -3.59
C TRP A 41 -3.18 -37.85 -2.89
N ASP A 42 -3.30 -36.72 -3.60
CA ASP A 42 -4.15 -35.60 -3.21
C ASP A 42 -5.41 -35.60 -4.10
N PRO A 43 -6.57 -36.06 -3.58
CA PRO A 43 -7.79 -36.20 -4.36
C PRO A 43 -8.36 -34.84 -4.81
N ASP A 44 -8.12 -33.78 -4.04
CA ASP A 44 -8.62 -32.44 -4.34
C ASP A 44 -7.77 -31.76 -5.43
N LEU A 45 -6.45 -31.92 -5.38
CA LEU A 45 -5.55 -31.39 -6.40
C LEU A 45 -5.52 -32.26 -7.65
N ARG A 46 -6.05 -33.48 -7.59
CA ARG A 46 -5.93 -34.50 -8.64
C ARG A 46 -4.48 -34.74 -9.01
N LYS A 47 -3.62 -34.80 -7.99
CA LYS A 47 -2.18 -34.95 -8.14
C LYS A 47 -1.68 -36.12 -7.33
N VAL A 48 -0.78 -36.90 -7.92
CA VAL A 48 -0.01 -37.92 -7.21
C VAL A 48 1.43 -37.47 -7.17
N ARG A 49 1.99 -37.38 -5.97
CA ARG A 49 3.41 -37.18 -5.76
C ARG A 49 4.04 -38.57 -5.61
N VAL A 50 4.91 -38.92 -6.53
CA VAL A 50 5.67 -40.17 -6.52
C VAL A 50 7.10 -39.89 -6.08
N THR A 51 7.59 -40.72 -5.16
CA THR A 51 9.02 -40.75 -4.79
C THR A 51 9.67 -41.94 -5.50
N LEU A 52 10.59 -41.63 -6.42
CA LEU A 52 11.40 -42.61 -7.16
C LEU A 52 12.57 -43.11 -6.30
N PRO A 53 13.25 -44.22 -6.67
CA PRO A 53 14.27 -44.84 -5.84
C PRO A 53 15.52 -43.96 -5.70
N ASP A 54 15.74 -43.07 -6.68
CA ASP A 54 16.80 -42.06 -6.70
C ASP A 54 16.53 -40.88 -5.74
N GLY A 55 15.43 -40.90 -4.97
CA GLY A 55 14.98 -39.79 -4.13
C GLY A 55 14.33 -38.63 -4.90
N ARG A 56 14.22 -38.74 -6.23
CA ARG A 56 13.53 -37.77 -7.08
C ARG A 56 12.03 -37.80 -6.79
N ARG A 57 11.44 -36.61 -6.60
CA ARG A 57 9.99 -36.45 -6.42
C ARG A 57 9.38 -35.85 -7.68
N SER A 58 8.43 -36.58 -8.26
CA SER A 58 7.67 -36.13 -9.42
C SER A 58 6.21 -35.96 -9.03
N VAL A 59 5.57 -34.91 -9.56
CA VAL A 59 4.15 -34.66 -9.34
C VAL A 59 3.46 -34.88 -10.68
N VAL A 60 2.49 -35.78 -10.69
CA VAL A 60 1.78 -36.19 -11.90
C VAL A 60 0.31 -35.86 -11.72
N ASP A 61 -0.29 -35.23 -12.73
CA ASP A 61 -1.73 -35.00 -12.79
C ASP A 61 -2.44 -36.33 -13.09
N VAL A 62 -3.43 -36.66 -12.27
CA VAL A 62 -4.19 -37.91 -12.36
C VAL A 62 -5.68 -37.63 -12.46
N PHE A 63 -6.47 -38.63 -12.85
CA PHE A 63 -7.94 -38.48 -12.84
C PHE A 63 -8.49 -38.50 -11.40
N SER A 64 -9.76 -38.09 -11.22
CA SER A 64 -10.41 -38.15 -9.89
C SER A 64 -10.54 -39.59 -9.38
N GLU A 65 -10.76 -40.54 -10.28
CA GLU A 65 -10.86 -41.96 -9.99
C GLU A 65 -9.83 -42.69 -10.87
N ASN A 66 -8.88 -43.41 -10.26
CA ASN A 66 -7.89 -44.19 -11.00
C ASN A 66 -7.89 -45.64 -10.51
N PRO A 67 -8.88 -46.45 -10.90
CA PRO A 67 -8.90 -47.86 -10.54
C PRO A 67 -7.65 -48.59 -11.05
N VAL A 68 -7.13 -48.19 -12.22
CA VAL A 68 -5.88 -48.75 -12.78
C VAL A 68 -4.69 -48.47 -11.87
N LEU A 69 -4.44 -47.22 -11.49
CA LEU A 69 -3.30 -46.88 -10.62
C LEU A 69 -3.41 -47.54 -9.24
N ILE A 70 -4.63 -47.61 -8.68
CA ILE A 70 -4.87 -48.27 -7.38
C ILE A 70 -4.58 -49.77 -7.48
N GLN A 71 -5.03 -50.42 -8.55
CA GLN A 71 -4.76 -51.85 -8.79
C GLN A 71 -3.28 -52.12 -9.00
N GLU A 72 -2.60 -51.33 -9.83
CA GLU A 72 -1.17 -51.49 -10.09
C GLU A 72 -0.33 -51.20 -8.84
N ALA A 73 -0.68 -50.18 -8.04
CA ALA A 73 0.00 -49.89 -6.78
C ALA A 73 -0.20 -51.02 -5.76
N ALA A 74 -1.41 -51.59 -5.69
CA ALA A 74 -1.69 -52.73 -4.82
C ALA A 74 -0.95 -54.00 -5.28
N ALA A 75 -0.88 -54.26 -6.59
CA ALA A 75 -0.16 -55.39 -7.17
C ALA A 75 1.36 -55.27 -6.96
N ALA A 76 1.91 -54.06 -7.06
CA ALA A 76 3.32 -53.77 -6.82
C ALA A 76 3.68 -53.62 -5.33
N GLY A 77 2.68 -53.62 -4.43
CA GLY A 77 2.89 -53.46 -2.98
C GLY A 77 3.35 -52.06 -2.55
N VAL A 78 3.08 -51.03 -3.36
CA VAL A 78 3.52 -49.66 -3.08
C VAL A 78 2.51 -48.97 -2.16
N PRO A 79 2.93 -48.40 -1.01
CA PRO A 79 2.03 -47.70 -0.10
C PRO A 79 1.44 -46.46 -0.77
N LEU A 80 0.11 -46.44 -0.88
CA LEU A 80 -0.66 -45.29 -1.35
C LEU A 80 -1.27 -44.57 -0.15
N THR A 81 -0.78 -43.37 0.13
CA THR A 81 -1.26 -42.54 1.24
C THR A 81 -2.06 -41.36 0.71
N ILE A 82 -3.27 -41.18 1.24
CA ILE A 82 -4.12 -40.02 0.92
C ILE A 82 -3.65 -38.83 1.73
N GLN A 83 -3.24 -37.76 1.06
CA GLN A 83 -2.87 -36.50 1.68
C GLN A 83 -3.95 -35.46 1.37
N ASP A 84 -4.80 -35.17 2.35
CA ASP A 84 -5.78 -34.12 2.26
C ASP A 84 -5.12 -32.76 2.55
N SER A 85 -4.98 -31.92 1.53
CA SER A 85 -4.45 -30.56 1.67
C SER A 85 -5.53 -29.48 1.67
N SER A 86 -6.82 -29.86 1.77
CA SER A 86 -7.97 -28.93 1.77
C SER A 86 -7.88 -27.93 2.92
N GLN A 87 -7.63 -28.40 4.14
CA GLN A 87 -7.61 -27.56 5.34
C GLN A 87 -6.49 -26.52 5.27
N GLN A 88 -5.30 -26.91 4.83
CA GLN A 88 -4.17 -25.99 4.72
C GLN A 88 -4.40 -24.94 3.63
N ARG A 89 -5.05 -25.29 2.53
CA ARG A 89 -5.47 -24.32 1.50
C ARG A 89 -6.58 -23.40 1.98
N ALA A 90 -7.57 -23.90 2.71
CA ALA A 90 -8.62 -23.08 3.30
C ALA A 90 -8.02 -22.04 4.27
N LEU A 91 -7.11 -22.47 5.15
CA LEU A 91 -6.38 -21.57 6.05
C LEU A 91 -5.55 -20.54 5.28
N MET A 92 -4.81 -20.98 4.25
CA MET A 92 -4.02 -20.07 3.41
C MET A 92 -4.92 -19.06 2.67
N GLY A 93 -6.06 -19.49 2.16
CA GLY A 93 -7.05 -18.64 1.52
C GLY A 93 -7.64 -17.61 2.48
N LEU A 94 -7.96 -18.01 3.71
CA LEU A 94 -8.39 -17.10 4.78
C LEU A 94 -7.30 -16.07 5.12
N MET A 95 -6.03 -16.49 5.20
CA MET A 95 -4.91 -15.58 5.46
C MET A 95 -4.71 -14.57 4.33
N VAL A 96 -4.79 -15.00 3.06
CA VAL A 96 -4.67 -14.10 1.90
C VAL A 96 -5.82 -13.11 1.86
N ASN A 97 -7.06 -13.55 2.14
CA ASN A 97 -8.22 -12.67 2.19
C ASN A 97 -8.11 -11.68 3.36
N LEU A 98 -7.72 -12.14 4.54
CA LEU A 98 -7.49 -11.27 5.70
C LEU A 98 -6.40 -10.23 5.41
N LEU A 99 -5.31 -10.63 4.75
CA LEU A 99 -4.25 -9.72 4.32
C LEU A 99 -4.80 -8.65 3.37
N LEU A 100 -5.62 -9.03 2.38
CA LEU A 100 -6.26 -8.07 1.46
C LEU A 100 -7.12 -7.06 2.21
N VAL A 101 -7.96 -7.52 3.14
CA VAL A 101 -8.82 -6.64 3.97
C VAL A 101 -7.97 -5.68 4.79
N VAL A 102 -6.90 -6.17 5.45
CA VAL A 102 -5.98 -5.33 6.23
C VAL A 102 -5.31 -4.28 5.35
N LEU A 103 -4.84 -4.66 4.14
CA LEU A 103 -4.24 -3.71 3.20
C LEU A 103 -5.21 -2.60 2.79
N ILE A 104 -6.48 -2.94 2.53
CA ILE A 104 -7.52 -1.96 2.21
C ILE A 104 -7.74 -1.01 3.40
N LEU A 105 -7.86 -1.53 4.62
CA LEU A 105 -8.06 -0.72 5.83
C LEU A 105 -6.88 0.21 6.11
N VAL A 106 -5.64 -0.29 5.95
CA VAL A 106 -4.42 0.52 6.11
C VAL A 106 -4.34 1.59 5.02
N GLY A 107 -4.62 1.22 3.76
CA GLY A 107 -4.65 2.16 2.64
C GLY A 107 -5.69 3.25 2.81
N LEU A 108 -6.91 2.89 3.20
CA LEU A 108 -7.98 3.84 3.49
C LEU A 108 -7.64 4.72 4.71
N GLY A 109 -7.10 4.13 5.77
CA GLY A 109 -6.64 4.86 6.95
C GLY A 109 -5.54 5.88 6.61
N PHE A 110 -4.61 5.52 5.72
CA PHE A 110 -3.58 6.42 5.23
C PHE A 110 -4.17 7.58 4.40
N LEU A 111 -5.12 7.27 3.50
CA LEU A 111 -5.82 8.28 2.70
C LEU A 111 -6.60 9.26 3.58
N LEU A 112 -7.32 8.77 4.59
CA LEU A 112 -8.07 9.58 5.55
C LEU A 112 -7.15 10.43 6.43
N ARG A 113 -6.01 9.89 6.87
CA ARG A 113 -4.99 10.68 7.60
C ARG A 113 -4.40 11.79 6.74
N ARG A 114 -4.21 11.54 5.43
CA ARG A 114 -3.73 12.54 4.48
C ARG A 114 -4.78 13.63 4.25
N SER A 115 -6.05 13.26 4.05
CA SER A 115 -7.13 14.23 3.82
C SER A 115 -7.46 15.06 5.07
N ALA A 116 -7.45 14.46 6.26
CA ALA A 116 -7.69 15.18 7.52
C ALA A 116 -6.65 16.29 7.78
N LYS A 117 -5.38 16.07 7.42
CA LYS A 117 -4.33 17.11 7.48
C LYS A 117 -4.60 18.26 6.50
N ALA A 118 -5.14 17.97 5.32
CA ALA A 118 -5.52 18.99 4.35
C ALA A 118 -6.78 19.77 4.80
N ALA A 119 -7.78 19.07 5.35
CA ALA A 119 -9.01 19.67 5.87
C ALA A 119 -8.73 20.62 7.06
N ASN A 120 -7.85 20.23 7.99
CA ASN A 120 -7.45 21.09 9.10
C ASN A 120 -6.76 22.39 8.65
N ARG A 121 -6.06 22.39 7.51
CA ARG A 121 -5.46 23.61 6.94
C ARG A 121 -6.52 24.50 6.29
N ALA A 122 -7.48 23.93 5.58
CA ALA A 122 -8.58 24.68 4.97
C ALA A 122 -9.50 25.33 6.02
N LEU A 123 -9.83 24.61 7.10
CA LEU A 123 -10.63 25.15 8.21
C LEU A 123 -9.90 26.22 9.03
N GLY A 124 -8.56 26.24 8.97
CA GLY A 124 -7.71 27.24 9.62
C GLY A 124 -7.58 28.56 8.85
N PHE A 125 -7.94 28.61 7.57
CA PHE A 125 -7.76 29.79 6.71
C PHE A 125 -8.65 30.99 7.12
N GLY A 126 -9.70 30.77 7.91
CA GLY A 126 -10.57 31.83 8.43
C GLY A 126 -10.25 32.33 9.84
N ARG A 127 -9.31 31.70 10.56
CA ARG A 127 -8.93 32.12 11.92
C ARG A 127 -7.63 32.91 11.86
N SER A 128 -7.70 34.17 11.44
CA SER A 128 -6.65 35.12 11.81
C SER A 128 -6.63 35.19 13.35
N LYS A 129 -5.57 34.68 13.96
CA LYS A 129 -5.26 34.99 15.36
C LYS A 129 -4.56 36.34 15.33
N PRO A 130 -5.22 37.46 15.71
CA PRO A 130 -4.51 38.70 15.88
C PRO A 130 -3.39 38.46 16.89
N ARG A 131 -2.17 38.86 16.52
CA ARG A 131 -1.05 38.88 17.45
C ARG A 131 -1.31 40.02 18.42
N LEU A 132 -1.98 39.73 19.53
CA LEU A 132 -2.11 40.66 20.66
C LEU A 132 -0.72 40.79 21.27
N ARG A 133 0.02 41.83 20.87
CA ARG A 133 1.21 42.24 21.59
C ARG A 133 0.75 43.03 22.81
N ALA A 134 1.19 42.63 24.00
CA ALA A 134 1.00 43.45 25.18
C ALA A 134 1.73 44.78 24.98
N GLU A 135 1.17 45.88 25.47
CA GLU A 135 1.73 47.23 25.30
C GLU A 135 3.18 47.34 25.78
N ASN A 136 3.56 46.54 26.78
CA ASN A 136 4.92 46.46 27.33
C ASN A 136 5.97 45.79 26.40
N ASP A 137 5.54 45.23 25.26
CA ASP A 137 6.43 44.49 24.32
C ASP A 137 6.89 45.36 23.14
N ILE A 138 6.44 46.61 23.04
CA ILE A 138 6.85 47.56 21.99
C ILE A 138 7.93 48.48 22.56
N LYS A 139 9.17 48.32 22.07
CA LYS A 139 10.37 49.04 22.54
C LYS A 139 10.91 50.10 21.58
N ILE A 140 10.21 50.36 20.47
CA ILE A 140 10.69 51.23 19.39
C ILE A 140 10.02 52.59 19.50
N CYS A 141 10.81 53.66 19.45
CA CYS A 141 10.35 55.05 19.47
C CYS A 141 10.57 55.75 18.12
N PHE A 142 9.98 56.93 17.92
CA PHE A 142 10.14 57.71 16.67
C PHE A 142 11.59 58.15 16.43
N GLU A 143 12.41 58.20 17.47
CA GLU A 143 13.84 58.49 17.39
C GLU A 143 14.64 57.35 16.72
N ASP A 144 14.16 56.10 16.80
CA ASP A 144 14.85 54.92 16.27
C ASP A 144 14.65 54.73 14.75
N VAL A 145 13.83 55.57 14.12
CA VAL A 145 13.52 55.49 12.68
C VAL A 145 14.36 56.54 11.95
N ALA A 146 15.06 56.21 10.86
CA ALA A 146 15.85 57.17 10.09
C ALA A 146 15.35 57.32 8.65
N GLY A 147 15.54 58.50 8.06
CA GLY A 147 15.41 58.72 6.61
C GLY A 147 14.01 59.05 6.08
N ILE A 148 12.99 59.18 6.93
CA ILE A 148 11.62 59.53 6.52
C ILE A 148 11.03 60.51 7.54
N ASN A 149 11.30 61.81 7.38
CA ASN A 149 10.88 62.82 8.35
C ASN A 149 9.42 63.23 8.14
N GLU A 150 9.00 63.34 6.89
CA GLU A 150 7.65 63.77 6.52
C GLU A 150 6.59 62.79 7.06
N ALA A 151 6.78 61.49 6.86
CA ALA A 151 5.84 60.49 7.38
C ALA A 151 5.87 60.38 8.91
N LYS A 152 7.00 60.72 9.57
CA LYS A 152 7.05 60.79 11.03
C LYS A 152 6.20 61.92 11.55
N ASP A 153 6.27 63.09 10.93
CA ASP A 153 5.51 64.27 11.36
C ASP A 153 4.01 64.02 11.18
N GLU A 154 3.59 63.41 10.07
CA GLU A 154 2.21 62.99 9.84
C GLU A 154 1.74 61.96 10.90
N LEU A 155 2.55 60.94 11.22
CA LEU A 155 2.20 59.96 12.25
C LEU A 155 2.16 60.58 13.66
N GLN A 156 3.04 61.54 13.95
CA GLN A 156 3.06 62.23 15.24
C GLN A 156 1.78 63.04 15.46
N GLU A 157 1.18 63.61 14.40
CA GLU A 157 -0.14 64.24 14.48
C GLU A 157 -1.23 63.24 14.89
N VAL A 158 -1.23 62.04 14.28
CA VAL A 158 -2.16 60.97 14.65
C VAL A 158 -1.97 60.55 16.11
N VAL A 159 -0.72 60.40 16.56
CA VAL A 159 -0.42 60.08 17.97
C VAL A 159 -0.86 61.22 18.90
N ALA A 160 -0.66 62.48 18.52
CA ALA A 160 -1.12 63.63 19.29
C ALA A 160 -2.64 63.67 19.41
N PHE A 161 -3.35 63.35 18.31
CA PHE A 161 -4.79 63.17 18.31
C PHE A 161 -5.21 62.06 19.28
N LEU A 162 -4.60 60.88 19.20
CA LEU A 162 -4.95 59.75 20.07
C LEU A 162 -4.68 60.03 21.55
N LYS A 163 -3.68 60.87 21.87
CA LYS A 163 -3.38 61.30 23.25
C LYS A 163 -4.36 62.35 23.78
N GLN A 164 -4.87 63.25 22.93
CA GLN A 164 -5.74 64.37 23.34
C GLN A 164 -6.93 64.57 22.37
N PRO A 165 -7.82 63.59 22.18
CA PRO A 165 -8.83 63.62 21.13
C PRO A 165 -9.82 64.79 21.26
N ASP A 166 -10.14 65.20 22.49
CA ASP A 166 -11.08 66.29 22.76
C ASP A 166 -10.62 67.63 22.19
N ARG A 167 -9.31 67.90 22.24
CA ARG A 167 -8.73 69.14 21.70
C ARG A 167 -8.91 69.21 20.18
N PHE A 168 -8.67 68.11 19.48
CA PHE A 168 -8.74 68.07 18.02
C PHE A 168 -10.18 67.98 17.50
N THR A 169 -11.06 67.25 18.19
CA THR A 169 -12.49 67.19 17.82
C THR A 169 -13.20 68.53 18.03
N SER A 170 -12.78 69.34 19.01
CA SER A 170 -13.35 70.67 19.27
C SER A 170 -13.17 71.67 18.12
N ILE A 171 -12.09 71.53 17.34
CA ILE A 171 -11.82 72.32 16.12
C ILE A 171 -12.36 71.65 14.84
N GLY A 172 -13.14 70.56 14.99
CA GLY A 172 -13.77 69.86 13.88
C GLY A 172 -12.87 68.84 13.16
N ALA A 173 -11.67 68.54 13.70
CA ALA A 173 -10.78 67.56 13.10
C ALA A 173 -11.37 66.14 13.17
N ARG A 174 -11.18 65.36 12.11
CA ARG A 174 -11.68 63.99 11.99
C ARG A 174 -10.56 62.98 12.11
N ILE A 175 -10.84 61.86 12.75
CA ILE A 175 -9.91 60.74 12.89
C ILE A 175 -9.59 60.14 11.52
N PRO A 176 -8.31 60.01 11.12
CA PRO A 176 -7.91 59.25 9.95
C PRO A 176 -8.23 57.77 10.18
N ARG A 177 -8.89 57.11 9.21
CA ARG A 177 -9.41 55.74 9.35
C ARG A 177 -8.55 54.66 8.69
N GLY A 178 -7.36 55.01 8.25
CA GLY A 178 -6.41 54.13 7.58
C GLY A 178 -5.25 54.93 7.03
#